data_AF-A0A2X2K0H5-F1
#
_entry.id   AF-A0A2X2K0H5-F1
#
_cell.length_a   1.000
_cell.length_b   1.000
_cell.length_c   1.000
_cell.angle_alpha   90.00
_cell.angle_beta   90.00
_cell.angle_gamma   90.00
#
_symmetry.space_group_name_H-M   'P 1'
#
loop_
_entity.id
_entity.type
_entity.pdbx_description
1 polymer ?
#
loop_
_entity_poly.entity_id
_entity_poly.type
_entity_poly.pdbx_seq_one_letter_code
_entity_poly.pdbx_strand_id
1 'polypeptide(L)' 'MIIAPFNYPFQLVFEPLIGAIAAGNTAIIKPSELTPNVARVIKRLINETFDCNYIEVIEGGIEKRKR' A
#
# COMPACT_ATOMS: atom_id res chain seq x y z
N MET A 1 5.95 5.52 -5.01
CA MET A 1 5.84 4.11 -4.58
C MET A 1 6.22 4.02 -3.11
N ILE A 2 5.39 3.39 -2.28
CA ILE A 2 5.56 3.24 -0.82
C ILE A 2 5.76 1.76 -0.51
N ILE A 3 6.86 1.40 0.16
CA ILE A 3 7.16 0.04 0.59
C ILE A 3 7.23 0.03 2.10
N ALA A 4 6.34 -0.70 2.76
CA ALA A 4 6.23 -0.69 4.22
C ALA A 4 6.74 -2.01 4.84
N PRO A 5 7.57 -1.94 5.91
CA PRO A 5 8.02 -3.11 6.64
C PRO A 5 6.93 -3.68 7.58
N PHE A 6 7.22 -4.80 8.21
CA PHE A 6 6.25 -5.61 8.97
C PHE A 6 5.99 -5.14 10.41
N ASN A 7 6.88 -4.31 10.99
CA ASN A 7 6.86 -3.99 12.41
C ASN A 7 5.73 -3.02 12.80
N TYR A 8 5.42 -2.06 11.93
CA TYR A 8 4.26 -1.17 12.07
C TYR A 8 3.51 -1.07 10.73
N PRO A 9 2.86 -2.18 10.30
CA PRO A 9 2.45 -2.40 8.91
C PRO A 9 1.32 -1.47 8.44
N PHE A 10 0.58 -0.86 9.38
CA PHE A 10 -0.44 0.15 9.07
C PHE A 10 0.18 1.55 9.04
N GLN A 11 0.81 1.98 10.14
CA GLN A 11 1.36 3.33 10.27
C GLN A 11 2.37 3.65 9.18
N LEU A 12 3.32 2.74 8.90
CA LEU A 12 4.38 2.96 7.91
C LEU A 12 3.87 2.88 6.46
N VAL A 13 2.60 2.52 6.25
CA VAL A 13 1.90 2.70 4.97
C VAL A 13 1.23 4.06 4.91
N PHE A 14 0.42 4.39 5.92
CA PHE A 14 -0.46 5.56 5.85
C PHE A 14 0.24 6.88 6.12
N GLU A 15 1.23 6.94 7.02
CA GLU A 15 2.01 8.16 7.27
C GLU A 15 2.63 8.72 5.98
N PRO A 16 3.40 7.95 5.19
CA PRO A 16 3.92 8.46 3.92
C PRO A 16 2.83 8.65 2.85
N LEU A 17 1.74 7.88 2.89
CA LEU A 17 0.62 8.03 1.95
C LEU A 17 -0.11 9.36 2.14
N ILE A 18 -0.31 9.80 3.37
CA ILE A 18 -0.93 11.10 3.69
C ILE A 18 -0.11 12.23 3.04
N GLY A 19 1.22 12.18 3.16
CA GLY A 19 2.11 13.14 2.52
C GLY A 19 2.02 13.09 0.99
N ALA A 20 1.97 11.88 0.40
CA ALA A 20 1.84 11.71 -1.04
C ALA A 20 0.53 12.29 -1.60
N ILE A 21 -0.59 12.04 -0.91
CA ILE A 21 -1.91 12.58 -1.26
C ILE A 21 -1.91 14.10 -1.15
N ALA A 22 -1.40 14.65 -0.03
CA ALA A 22 -1.35 16.09 0.21
C ALA A 22 -0.50 16.83 -0.84
N ALA A 23 0.55 16.20 -1.35
CA ALA A 23 1.38 16.72 -2.43
C ALA A 23 0.77 16.54 -3.84
N GLY A 24 -0.42 15.94 -3.95
CA GLY A 24 -1.10 15.74 -5.24
C GLY A 24 -0.55 14.59 -6.09
N ASN A 25 0.17 13.64 -5.49
CA ASN A 25 0.72 12.49 -6.20
C ASN A 25 -0.28 11.33 -6.28
N THR A 26 -0.09 10.47 -7.29
CA THR A 26 -0.61 9.10 -7.28
C THR A 26 0.34 8.18 -6.50
N ALA A 27 -0.16 7.06 -5.97
CA ALA A 27 0.64 6.18 -5.13
C ALA A 27 0.40 4.70 -5.40
N ILE A 28 1.48 3.93 -5.42
CA ILE A 28 1.45 2.47 -5.38
C ILE A 28 2.02 2.04 -4.02
N ILE A 29 1.28 1.20 -3.31
CA ILE A 29 1.58 0.72 -1.97
C ILE A 29 1.93 -0.77 -2.03
N LYS A 30 3.08 -1.14 -1.45
CA LYS A 30 3.51 -2.53 -1.27
C LYS A 30 3.70 -2.82 0.23
N PRO A 31 2.68 -3.35 0.92
CA PRO A 31 2.79 -3.75 2.32
C PRO A 31 3.61 -5.04 2.46
N SER A 32 4.19 -5.26 3.65
CA SER A 32 4.97 -6.46 3.93
C SER A 32 4.13 -7.74 3.87
N GLU A 33 4.69 -8.78 3.26
CA GLU A 33 4.11 -10.12 3.19
C GLU A 33 4.12 -10.87 4.53
N LEU A 34 4.95 -10.43 5.48
CA LEU A 34 5.03 -11.00 6.83
C LEU A 34 3.80 -10.63 7.68
N THR A 35 3.00 -9.66 7.23
CA THR A 35 1.77 -9.20 7.90
C THR A 35 0.54 -9.33 6.98
N PRO A 36 0.17 -10.54 6.55
CA PRO A 36 -0.82 -10.76 5.49
C PRO A 36 -2.23 -10.29 5.86
N ASN A 37 -2.60 -10.40 7.13
CA ASN A 37 -3.91 -9.94 7.60
C ASN A 37 -4.05 -8.42 7.48
N VAL A 38 -3.01 -7.67 7.85
CA VAL A 38 -3.00 -6.21 7.75
C VAL A 38 -2.94 -5.79 6.28
N ALA A 39 -2.07 -6.41 5.48
CA ALA A 39 -1.98 -6.15 4.05
C ALA A 39 -3.34 -6.29 3.33
N ARG A 40 -4.11 -7.35 3.67
CA ARG A 40 -5.44 -7.57 3.10
C ARG A 40 -6.45 -6.50 3.50
N VAL A 41 -6.41 -6.05 4.76
CA VAL A 41 -7.28 -4.96 5.23
C VAL A 41 -6.93 -3.66 4.51
N ILE A 42 -5.64 -3.33 4.39
CA ILE A 42 -5.17 -2.14 3.67
C ILE A 42 -5.64 -2.17 2.22
N LYS A 43 -5.44 -3.30 1.52
CA LYS A 43 -5.87 -3.45 0.13
C LYS A 43 -7.37 -3.27 -0.04
N ARG A 44 -8.17 -3.92 0.82
CA ARG A 44 -9.62 -3.79 0.78
C ARG A 44 -10.04 -2.33 1.00
N LEU A 45 -9.50 -1.68 2.03
CA LEU A 45 -9.81 -0.29 2.37
C LEU A 45 -9.51 0.66 1.20
N ILE A 46 -8.30 0.56 0.62
CA ILE A 46 -7.89 1.41 -0.50
C ILE A 46 -8.78 1.19 -1.73
N ASN A 47 -9.02 -0.07 -2.10
CA ASN A 47 -9.84 -0.40 -3.27
C ASN A 47 -11.31 0.01 -3.13
N GLU A 48 -11.85 0.05 -1.91
CA GLU A 48 -13.21 0.53 -1.64
C GLU A 48 -13.30 2.07 -1.57
N THR A 49 -12.17 2.76 -1.37
CA THR A 49 -12.14 4.22 -1.13
C THR A 49 -11.66 5.02 -2.34
N PHE A 50 -10.72 4.48 -3.12
CA PHE A 50 -10.04 5.20 -4.22
C PHE A 50 -10.12 4.42 -5.53
N ASP A 51 -10.08 5.15 -6.65
CA ASP A 51 -9.85 4.56 -7.96
C ASP A 51 -8.44 3.94 -8.02
N CYS A 52 -8.32 2.75 -8.62
CA CYS A 52 -7.04 2.06 -8.75
C CYS A 52 -6.01 2.85 -9.56
N ASN A 53 -6.44 3.78 -10.42
CA ASN A 53 -5.54 4.66 -11.15
C ASN A 53 -4.94 5.77 -10.27
N TYR A 54 -5.55 6.04 -9.11
CA TYR A 54 -5.08 7.05 -8.17
C TYR A 54 -4.21 6.44 -7.08
N ILE A 55 -4.72 5.41 -6.38
CA ILE A 55 -3.98 4.68 -5.36
C ILE A 55 -4.21 3.18 -5.53
N GLU A 56 -3.12 2.43 -5.68
CA GLU A 56 -3.16 0.97 -5.85
C GLU A 56 -2.36 0.24 -4.76
N VAL A 57 -2.84 -0.93 -4.34
CA VAL A 57 -2.13 -1.81 -3.41
C VAL A 57 -1.71 -3.12 -4.09
N ILE A 58 -0.40 -3.35 -4.15
CA ILE A 58 0.19 -4.57 -4.71
C ILE A 58 0.70 -5.46 -3.58
N GLU A 59 0.10 -6.64 -3.44
CA GLU A 59 0.49 -7.65 -2.44
C GLU A 59 1.50 -8.66 -3.01
N GLY A 60 2.54 -8.99 -2.24
CA GLY A 60 3.44 -10.13 -2.49
C GLY A 60 4.92 -9.78 -2.41
N GLY A 61 5.75 -10.78 -2.11
CA GLY A 61 7.20 -10.67 -2.00
C GLY A 61 7.95 -10.44 -3.30
N ILE A 62 9.22 -10.85 -3.32
CA ILE A 62 10.18 -10.63 -4.43
C ILE A 62 9.66 -11.23 -5.75
N GLU A 63 8.78 -12.23 -5.69
CA GLU A 63 8.31 -13.00 -6.85
C GLU A 63 7.12 -12.40 -7.61
N LYS A 64 6.39 -11.42 -7.05
CA LYS A 64 5.29 -10.77 -7.79
C LYS A 64 5.80 -9.61 -8.62
N ARG A 65 6.50 -9.93 -9.71
CA ARG A 65 6.78 -9.04 -10.84
C ARG A 65 6.06 -9.63 -12.06
N LYS A 66 4.86 -9.16 -12.36
CA LYS A 66 4.28 -9.34 -13.70
C LYS A 66 4.16 -7.96 -14.35
N ARG A 67 4.66 -7.93 -15.59
CA ARG A 67 4.76 -6.79 -16.51
C ARG A 67 3.43 -6.08 -16.69
#